data_AF-A0A355BHH1-F1
#
_entry.id   AF-A0A355BHH1-F1
#
_cell.length_a   1.000
_cell.length_b   1.000
_cell.length_c   1.000
_cell.angle_alpha   90.00
_cell.angle_beta   90.00
_cell.angle_gamma   90.00
#
_symmetry.space_group_name_H-M   'P 1'
#
loop_
_entity.id
_entity.type
_entity.pdbx_description
1 polymer ?
#
loop_
_entity_poly.entity_id
_entity_poly.type
_entity_poly.pdbx_seq_one_letter_code
_entity_poly.pdbx_strand_id
1 'polypeptide(L)'
;MSFWDKMQKIDRRIIYALLVIVVAFPLIRPLGLPLSYSDTTLKFFDEIEKLQPGDRVLISLDYAPSGAADVHPQTVAVSKHLIQKGVKIAFVSFWEAGPMFAEQIMQPHLDSGELVYGEDVVNLG
;
A
#
# COMPACT_ATOMS: atom_id res chain seq x y z
N MET A 1 24.14 -26.82 -38.12
CA MET A 1 23.18 -25.82 -37.61
C MET A 1 23.60 -25.49 -36.20
N SER A 2 23.95 -24.23 -35.94
CA SER A 2 24.36 -23.79 -34.62
C SER A 2 23.18 -23.87 -33.66
N PHE A 3 23.44 -24.06 -32.36
CA PHE A 3 22.41 -23.99 -31.32
C PHE A 3 21.59 -22.68 -31.41
N TRP A 4 22.25 -21.59 -31.77
CA TRP A 4 21.66 -20.27 -31.99
C TRP A 4 20.63 -20.23 -33.14
N ASP A 5 20.87 -20.95 -34.25
CA ASP A 5 19.95 -21.01 -35.39
C ASP A 5 18.64 -21.74 -35.03
N LYS A 6 18.71 -22.70 -34.11
CA LYS A 6 17.53 -23.44 -33.62
C LYS A 6 16.69 -22.57 -32.69
N MET A 7 17.31 -21.72 -31.87
CA MET A 7 16.59 -20.80 -30.98
C MET A 7 15.83 -19.72 -31.76
N GLN A 8 16.40 -19.20 -32.86
CA GLN A 8 15.72 -18.21 -33.71
C GLN A 8 14.51 -18.76 -34.47
N LYS A 9 14.39 -20.08 -34.60
CA LYS A 9 13.27 -20.75 -35.29
C LYS A 9 12.16 -21.22 -34.35
N ILE A 10 12.26 -20.94 -33.04
CA ILE A 10 11.21 -21.27 -32.08
C ILE A 10 9.96 -20.47 -32.42
N ASP A 11 8.82 -21.16 -32.52
CA ASP A 11 7.52 -20.52 -32.76
C ASP A 11 7.20 -19.55 -31.60
N ARG A 12 6.91 -18.29 -31.96
CA ARG A 12 6.52 -17.24 -31.02
C ARG A 12 5.38 -17.66 -30.07
N ARG A 13 4.48 -18.55 -30.50
CA ARG A 13 3.38 -19.08 -29.69
C ARG A 13 3.89 -19.83 -28.46
N ILE A 14 4.97 -20.58 -28.60
CA ILE A 14 5.60 -21.32 -27.50
C ILE A 14 6.22 -20.34 -26.50
N ILE A 15 6.84 -19.25 -27.00
CA ILE A 15 7.40 -18.18 -26.17
C ILE A 15 6.29 -17.51 -25.35
N TYR A 16 5.16 -17.16 -25.96
CA TYR A 16 4.03 -16.56 -25.24
C TYR A 16 3.38 -17.52 -24.25
N ALA A 17 3.24 -18.80 -24.60
CA ALA A 17 2.72 -19.81 -23.67
C ALA A 17 3.64 -19.97 -22.45
N LEU A 18 4.96 -20.03 -22.65
CA LEU A 18 5.93 -20.04 -21.56
C LEU A 18 5.85 -18.77 -20.71
N LEU A 19 5.75 -17.60 -21.33
CA LEU A 19 5.62 -16.33 -20.62
C LEU A 19 4.37 -16.32 -19.72
N VAL A 20 3.22 -16.79 -20.24
CA VAL A 20 2.00 -16.93 -19.45
C VAL A 20 2.20 -17.87 -18.27
N ILE A 21 2.84 -19.03 -18.47
CA ILE A 21 3.12 -19.99 -17.40
C ILE A 21 4.04 -19.37 -16.34
N VAL A 22 5.12 -18.70 -16.75
CA VAL A 22 6.09 -18.07 -15.83
C VAL A 22 5.47 -16.93 -15.05
N VAL A 23 4.54 -16.16 -15.63
CA VAL A 23 3.84 -15.07 -14.93
C VAL A 23 2.69 -15.60 -14.04
N ALA A 24 1.98 -16.64 -14.49
CA ALA A 24 0.88 -17.25 -13.73
C ALA A 24 1.37 -18.07 -12.54
N PHE A 25 2.56 -18.68 -12.63
CA PHE A 25 3.09 -19.53 -11.57
C PHE A 25 3.27 -18.79 -10.23
N PRO A 26 3.91 -17.60 -10.16
CA PRO A 26 4.00 -16.80 -8.93
C PRO A 26 2.64 -16.37 -8.35
N LEU A 27 1.62 -16.22 -9.19
CA LEU A 27 0.26 -15.87 -8.75
C LEU A 27 -0.43 -17.04 -8.02
N ILE A 28 -0.18 -18.29 -8.46
CA ILE A 28 -0.76 -19.50 -7.84
C ILE A 28 0.08 -19.97 -6.66
N ARG A 29 1.41 -19.90 -6.77
CA ARG A 29 2.36 -20.22 -5.71
C ARG A 29 3.35 -19.06 -5.55
N PRO A 30 3.09 -18.15 -4.59
CA PRO A 30 4.03 -17.09 -4.26
C PRO A 30 5.41 -17.69 -3.96
N LEU A 31 6.43 -17.14 -4.59
CA LEU A 31 7.81 -17.64 -4.50
C LEU A 31 8.44 -17.44 -3.11
N GLY A 32 7.76 -16.74 -2.20
CA GLY A 32 8.27 -16.46 -0.85
C GLY A 32 9.59 -15.70 -0.85
N LEU A 33 9.81 -14.85 -1.85
CA LEU A 33 11.04 -14.05 -1.95
C LEU A 33 11.22 -13.24 -0.67
N PRO A 34 12.44 -13.23 -0.09
CA PRO A 34 12.69 -12.47 1.12
C PRO A 34 12.48 -10.99 0.85
N LEU A 35 11.61 -10.36 1.62
CA LEU A 35 11.42 -8.92 1.59
C LEU A 35 12.60 -8.28 2.33
N SER A 36 13.41 -7.51 1.63
CA SER A 36 14.42 -6.66 2.26
C SER A 36 13.79 -5.35 2.70
N TYR A 37 13.85 -5.05 3.99
CA TYR A 37 13.43 -3.75 4.53
C TYR A 37 14.62 -2.81 4.59
N SER A 38 14.39 -1.53 4.29
CA SER A 38 15.41 -0.50 4.48
C SER A 38 15.50 -0.11 5.96
N ASP A 39 16.67 0.36 6.40
CA ASP A 39 16.85 0.89 7.76
C ASP A 39 15.86 2.01 8.09
N THR A 40 15.50 2.83 7.09
CA THR A 40 14.51 3.91 7.25
C THR A 40 13.12 3.36 7.50
N THR A 41 12.74 2.28 6.82
CA THR A 41 11.45 1.60 7.02
C THR A 41 11.33 1.05 8.43
N LEU A 42 12.39 0.40 8.93
CA LEU A 42 12.41 -0.15 10.29
C LEU A 42 12.30 0.95 11.34
N LYS A 43 13.06 2.04 11.21
CA LYS A 43 12.98 3.17 12.14
C LYS A 43 11.59 3.81 12.16
N PHE A 44 10.97 3.98 11.00
CA PHE A 44 9.61 4.53 10.92
C PHE A 44 8.60 3.62 11.62
N PHE A 45 8.70 2.30 11.40
CA PHE A 45 7.88 1.31 12.09
C PHE A 45 8.08 1.38 13.61
N ASP A 46 9.33 1.44 14.08
CA ASP A 46 9.65 1.52 15.51
C ASP A 46 9.14 2.82 16.14
N GLU A 47 9.12 3.95 15.42
CA GLU A 47 8.51 5.20 15.92
C GLU A 47 6.99 5.09 16.06
N ILE A 48 6.31 4.45 15.10
CA ILE A 48 4.88 4.14 15.25
C ILE A 48 4.66 3.23 16.45
N GLU A 49 5.55 2.27 16.69
CA GLU A 49 5.41 1.30 17.78
C GLU A 49 5.48 1.92 19.17
N LYS A 50 6.16 3.06 19.31
CA LYS A 50 6.23 3.81 20.58
C LYS A 50 4.93 4.53 20.95
N LEU A 51 4.02 4.73 19.99
CA LEU A 51 2.76 5.42 20.23
C LEU A 51 1.86 4.59 21.15
N GLN A 52 1.18 5.29 22.05
CA GLN A 52 0.24 4.73 23.01
C GLN A 52 -1.22 4.96 22.54
N PRO A 53 -2.16 4.11 22.99
CA PRO A 53 -3.58 4.35 22.73
C PRO A 53 -4.00 5.75 23.21
N GLY A 54 -4.69 6.50 22.36
CA GLY A 54 -5.11 7.88 22.61
C GLY A 54 -4.12 8.97 22.18
N ASP A 55 -2.90 8.61 21.79
CA ASP A 55 -1.98 9.55 21.13
C ASP A 55 -2.59 10.08 19.83
N ARG A 56 -2.08 11.22 19.35
CA ARG A 56 -2.60 11.91 18.16
C ARG A 56 -1.56 11.95 17.06
N VAL A 57 -1.94 11.53 15.86
CA VAL A 57 -1.10 11.57 14.67
C VAL A 57 -1.77 12.41 13.59
N LEU A 58 -0.96 13.27 12.97
CA LEU A 58 -1.35 14.05 11.81
C LEU A 58 -0.78 13.38 10.56
N ILE A 59 -1.64 13.05 9.59
CA ILE A 59 -1.26 12.44 8.31
C ILE A 59 -1.60 13.42 7.20
N SER A 60 -0.60 13.74 6.37
CA SER A 60 -0.79 14.58 5.19
C SER A 60 -0.93 13.73 3.93
N LEU A 61 -1.98 13.97 3.14
CA LEU A 61 -2.30 13.25 1.91
C LEU A 61 -2.02 14.12 0.67
N ASP A 62 -0.74 14.28 0.35
CA ASP A 62 -0.26 15.18 -0.71
C ASP A 62 0.16 14.44 -1.98
N TYR A 63 -0.80 13.76 -2.63
CA TYR A 63 -0.54 13.09 -3.90
C TYR A 63 -1.73 13.14 -4.86
N ALA A 64 -1.43 13.18 -6.16
CA ALA A 64 -2.42 13.16 -7.22
C ALA A 64 -2.92 11.73 -7.52
N PRO A 65 -4.13 11.57 -8.10
CA PRO A 65 -4.66 10.27 -8.50
C PRO A 65 -3.75 9.47 -9.43
N SER A 66 -2.94 10.13 -10.25
CA SER A 66 -1.97 9.49 -11.14
C SER A 66 -0.85 8.74 -10.40
N GLY A 67 -0.47 9.20 -9.20
CA GLY A 67 0.56 8.56 -8.35
C GLY A 67 -0.01 7.69 -7.23
N ALA A 68 -1.32 7.75 -7.00
CA ALA A 68 -1.97 7.09 -5.87
C ALA A 68 -1.77 5.56 -5.89
N ALA A 69 -1.69 4.93 -7.07
CA ALA A 69 -1.46 3.49 -7.18
C ALA A 69 -0.17 3.01 -6.48
N ASP A 70 0.83 3.88 -6.34
CA ASP A 70 2.11 3.57 -5.70
C ASP A 70 2.10 3.91 -4.20
N VAL A 71 1.60 5.10 -3.84
CA VAL A 71 1.72 5.65 -2.47
C VAL A 71 0.50 5.42 -1.59
N HIS A 72 -0.71 5.41 -2.14
CA HIS A 72 -1.94 5.30 -1.35
C HIS A 72 -2.06 3.98 -0.57
N PRO A 73 -1.72 2.80 -1.13
CA PRO A 73 -1.73 1.55 -0.37
C PRO A 73 -0.81 1.57 0.85
N GLN A 74 0.29 2.33 0.78
CA GLN A 74 1.22 2.49 1.91
C GLN A 74 0.55 3.30 3.02
N THR A 75 -0.10 4.42 2.68
CA THR A 75 -0.81 5.25 3.66
C THR A 75 -2.01 4.50 4.29
N VAL A 76 -2.71 3.68 3.51
CA VAL A 76 -3.76 2.79 4.03
C VAL A 76 -3.18 1.82 5.06
N ALA A 77 -2.04 1.18 4.77
CA ALA A 77 -1.40 0.25 5.69
C ALA A 77 -0.94 0.93 6.99
N VAL A 78 -0.34 2.13 6.89
CA VAL A 78 0.07 2.92 8.05
C VAL A 78 -1.14 3.35 8.89
N SER A 79 -2.18 3.86 8.25
CA SER A 79 -3.40 4.29 8.95
C SER A 79 -4.05 3.12 9.68
N LYS A 80 -4.14 1.95 9.04
CA LYS A 80 -4.64 0.73 9.68
C LYS A 80 -3.80 0.32 10.89
N HIS A 81 -2.48 0.43 10.80
CA HIS A 81 -1.60 0.12 11.94
C HIS A 81 -1.86 1.07 13.12
N LEU A 82 -2.01 2.37 12.85
CA LEU A 82 -2.34 3.37 13.87
C LEU A 82 -3.71 3.13 14.51
N ILE A 83 -4.72 2.79 13.70
CA ILE A 83 -6.07 2.45 14.17
C ILE A 83 -6.02 1.24 15.12
N GLN A 84 -5.28 0.19 14.76
CA GLN A 84 -5.12 -1.00 15.61
C GLN A 84 -4.44 -0.70 16.96
N LYS A 85 -3.58 0.33 17.01
CA LYS A 85 -2.98 0.82 18.26
C LYS A 85 -3.91 1.72 19.08
N GLY A 86 -5.09 2.06 18.57
CA GLY A 86 -6.02 2.99 19.23
C GLY A 86 -5.54 4.44 19.21
N VAL A 87 -4.71 4.80 18.23
CA VAL A 87 -4.22 6.16 18.04
C VAL A 87 -5.27 6.98 17.28
N LYS A 88 -5.43 8.25 17.66
CA LYS A 88 -6.35 9.19 17.00
C LYS A 88 -5.68 9.83 15.80
N ILE A 89 -6.38 9.90 14.67
CA ILE A 89 -5.81 10.33 13.40
C ILE A 89 -6.49 11.61 12.91
N ALA A 90 -5.69 12.62 12.56
CA ALA A 90 -6.15 13.79 11.81
C ALA A 90 -5.54 13.73 10.41
N PHE A 91 -6.39 13.68 9.38
CA PHE A 91 -5.94 13.83 8.00
C PHE A 91 -5.96 15.30 7.60
N VAL A 92 -4.91 15.73 6.90
CA VAL A 92 -4.82 17.02 6.24
C VAL A 92 -4.34 16.82 4.81
N SER A 93 -4.61 17.79 3.95
CA SER A 93 -4.08 17.77 2.61
C SER A 93 -3.81 19.18 2.09
N PHE A 94 -2.83 19.25 1.22
CA PHE A 94 -2.47 20.46 0.47
C PHE A 94 -2.71 20.28 -1.03
N TRP A 95 -3.35 19.16 -1.42
CA TRP A 95 -3.69 18.80 -2.80
C TRP A 95 -5.20 18.56 -2.94
N GLU A 96 -5.77 18.91 -4.09
CA GLU A 96 -7.22 18.83 -4.34
C GLU A 96 -7.83 17.43 -4.14
N ALA A 97 -7.03 16.38 -4.38
CA ALA A 97 -7.48 15.00 -4.27
C ALA A 97 -7.29 14.41 -2.85
N GLY A 98 -6.56 15.09 -1.98
CA GLY A 98 -6.27 14.65 -0.62
C GLY A 98 -7.50 14.34 0.25
N PRO A 99 -8.56 15.18 0.29
CA PRO A 99 -9.71 14.89 1.14
C PRO A 99 -10.44 13.63 0.67
N MET A 100 -10.50 13.39 -0.64
CA MET A 100 -11.07 12.15 -1.20
C MET A 100 -10.29 10.92 -0.71
N PHE A 101 -8.97 10.98 -0.64
CA PHE A 101 -8.16 9.86 -0.15
C PHE A 101 -8.32 9.64 1.35
N ALA A 102 -8.50 10.70 2.15
CA ALA A 102 -8.80 10.57 3.57
C ALA A 102 -10.13 9.84 3.76
N GLU A 103 -11.18 10.24 3.04
CA GLU A 103 -12.47 9.55 3.08
C GLU A 103 -12.36 8.08 2.68
N GLN A 104 -11.58 7.75 1.63
CA GLN A 104 -11.38 6.36 1.21
C GLN A 104 -10.73 5.49 2.31
N ILE A 105 -9.86 6.07 3.12
CA ILE A 105 -9.23 5.37 4.26
C ILE A 105 -10.21 5.26 5.42
N MET A 106 -10.93 6.33 5.74
CA MET A 106 -11.76 6.44 6.94
C MET A 106 -13.08 5.68 6.83
N GLN A 107 -13.76 5.79 5.69
CA GLN A 107 -15.15 5.35 5.53
C GLN A 107 -15.37 3.87 5.87
N PRO A 108 -14.51 2.91 5.45
CA PRO A 108 -14.71 1.50 5.82
C PRO A 108 -14.68 1.26 7.33
N HIS A 109 -13.86 2.02 8.06
CA HIS A 109 -13.74 1.90 9.51
C HIS A 109 -14.91 2.59 10.24
N LEU A 110 -15.36 3.75 9.72
CA LEU A 110 -16.56 4.43 10.22
C LEU A 110 -17.83 3.57 10.02
N ASP A 111 -18.00 3.00 8.83
CA ASP A 111 -19.16 2.15 8.49
C ASP A 111 -19.20 0.87 9.33
N SER A 112 -18.04 0.34 9.69
CA SER A 112 -17.92 -0.82 10.58
C SER A 112 -18.17 -0.51 12.07
N GLY A 113 -18.17 0.78 12.44
CA GLY A 113 -18.22 1.23 13.83
C GLY A 113 -16.91 1.06 14.60
N GLU A 114 -15.80 0.73 13.92
CA GLU A 114 -14.47 0.62 14.53
C GLU A 114 -13.91 1.98 14.96
N LEU A 115 -14.31 3.06 14.27
CA LEU A 115 -13.91 4.43 14.56
C LEU A 115 -15.12 5.35 14.66
N VAL A 116 -15.00 6.40 15.48
CA VAL A 116 -15.99 7.48 15.59
C VAL A 116 -15.42 8.77 15.00
N TYR A 117 -16.12 9.34 14.02
CA TYR A 117 -15.75 10.63 13.41
C TYR A 117 -15.83 11.77 14.45
N GLY A 118 -14.79 12.60 14.51
CA GLY A 118 -14.69 13.70 15.49
C GLY A 118 -14.12 13.29 16.85
N GLU A 119 -14.08 11.99 17.15
CA GLU A 119 -13.47 11.46 18.37
C GLU A 119 -12.15 10.76 18.08
N ASP A 120 -12.15 9.80 17.16
CA ASP A 120 -10.99 8.98 16.83
C ASP A 120 -10.32 9.42 15.53
N VAL A 121 -11.12 9.93 14.59
CA VAL A 121 -10.63 10.35 13.29
C VAL A 121 -11.32 11.60 12.76
N VAL A 122 -10.56 12.47 12.09
CA VAL A 122 -11.08 13.67 11.42
C VAL A 122 -10.40 13.88 10.07
N ASN A 123 -11.16 14.40 9.12
CA ASN A 123 -10.66 14.90 7.85
C ASN A 123 -10.68 16.43 7.89
N LEU A 124 -9.50 17.07 7.87
CA LEU A 124 -9.33 18.52 7.98
C LEU A 124 -8.90 19.16 6.66
N GLY A 125 -8.79 18.39 5.58
CA GLY A 125 -8.36 18.87 4.29
C GLY A 125 -7.99 17.75 3.37
#